data_AF-R7V5N1-F1
#
_entry.id   AF-R7V5N1-F1
#
_cell.length_a   1.000
_cell.length_b   1.000
_cell.length_c   1.000
_cell.angle_alpha   90.00
_cell.angle_beta   90.00
_cell.angle_gamma   90.00
#
_symmetry.space_group_name_H-M   'P 1'
#
loop_
_entity.id
_entity.type
_entity.pdbx_description
1 polymer ?
#
loop_
_entity_poly.entity_id
_entity_poly.type
_entity_poly.pdbx_seq_one_letter_code
_entity_poly.pdbx_strand_id
1 'polypeptide(L)'
;STEGFARLVHKSVQWFNRCFEKYSPRACVYNVDAKDVKGHIRAWTGLYAIYLKDWLKVFPRNQVFVLFLEDYRKRKTELLQEVSEFLGTGTNIRLQYFREDEHPANARKKEHKSVGNMTSKTREVLENFYRPWTKELKILLESNGFPTPPWAS
;
A
#
# COMPACT_ATOMS: atom_id res chain seq x y z
N SER A 1 1.37 5.07 -22.18
CA SER A 1 0.06 4.59 -22.65
C SER A 1 -0.42 3.45 -21.76
N THR A 2 -1.72 3.14 -21.80
CA THR A 2 -2.31 2.01 -21.08
C THR A 2 -1.66 0.67 -21.47
N GLU A 3 -1.37 0.47 -22.76
CA GLU A 3 -0.69 -0.73 -23.27
C GLU A 3 0.73 -0.86 -22.71
N GLY A 4 1.49 0.24 -22.70
CA GLY A 4 2.83 0.27 -22.10
C GLY A 4 2.78 -0.12 -20.62
N PHE A 5 1.78 0.36 -19.87
CA PHE A 5 1.57 -0.03 -18.48
C PHE A 5 1.22 -1.52 -18.34
N ALA A 6 0.31 -2.04 -19.17
CA ALA A 6 -0.07 -3.46 -19.18
C ALA A 6 1.15 -4.37 -19.38
N ARG A 7 2.02 -4.03 -20.34
CA ARG A 7 3.28 -4.77 -20.58
C ARG A 7 4.19 -4.80 -19.35
N LEU A 8 4.34 -3.67 -18.67
CA LEU A 8 5.16 -3.59 -17.44
C LEU A 8 4.55 -4.40 -16.29
N VAL A 9 3.21 -4.41 -16.16
CA VAL A 9 2.48 -5.23 -15.18
C VAL A 9 2.76 -6.71 -15.42
N HIS A 10 2.53 -7.21 -16.63
CA HIS A 10 2.75 -8.62 -16.97
C HIS A 10 4.19 -9.05 -16.70
N LYS A 11 5.17 -8.25 -17.15
CA LYS A 11 6.60 -8.54 -16.92
C LYS A 11 6.93 -8.62 -15.43
N SER A 12 6.35 -7.72 -14.62
CA SER A 12 6.59 -7.67 -13.18
C SER A 12 5.96 -8.84 -12.45
N VAL A 13 4.68 -9.14 -12.72
CA VAL A 13 3.96 -10.27 -12.11
C VAL A 13 4.65 -11.59 -12.45
N GLN A 14 5.03 -11.80 -13.72
CA GLN A 14 5.78 -13.00 -14.12
C GLN A 14 7.12 -13.13 -13.40
N TRP A 15 7.84 -12.02 -13.21
CA TRP A 15 9.09 -12.04 -12.45
C TRP A 15 8.87 -12.45 -10.99
N PHE A 16 7.88 -11.86 -10.32
CA PHE A 16 7.57 -12.21 -8.93
C PHE A 16 7.11 -13.66 -8.79
N ASN A 17 6.25 -14.14 -9.68
CA ASN A 17 5.79 -15.53 -9.64
C ASN A 17 6.96 -16.52 -9.77
N ARG A 18 7.86 -16.32 -10.75
CA ARG A 18 9.08 -17.15 -10.88
C ARG A 18 10.00 -17.05 -9.67
N CYS A 19 10.08 -15.86 -9.07
CA CYS A 19 10.87 -15.70 -7.85
C CYS A 19 10.26 -16.47 -6.68
N PHE A 20 8.94 -16.38 -6.48
CA PHE A 20 8.22 -17.07 -5.40
C PHE A 20 8.21 -18.59 -5.55
N GLU A 21 8.33 -19.12 -6.77
CA GLU A 21 8.52 -20.55 -7.00
C GLU A 21 9.88 -21.05 -6.51
N LYS A 22 10.91 -20.20 -6.55
CA LYS A 22 12.29 -20.60 -6.23
C LYS A 22 12.75 -20.16 -4.84
N TYR A 23 12.23 -19.07 -4.33
CA TYR A 23 12.68 -18.43 -3.10
C TYR A 23 11.51 -18.01 -2.22
N SER A 24 11.80 -17.74 -0.95
CA SER A 24 10.76 -17.22 -0.06
C SER A 24 10.24 -15.86 -0.54
N PRO A 25 8.95 -15.54 -0.31
CA PRO A 25 8.39 -14.25 -0.68
C PRO A 25 9.17 -13.07 -0.12
N ARG A 26 9.64 -13.20 1.12
CA ARG A 26 10.51 -12.22 1.77
C ARG A 26 11.80 -12.00 0.96
N ALA A 27 12.50 -13.06 0.57
CA ALA A 27 13.74 -12.92 -0.22
C ALA A 27 13.50 -12.18 -1.54
N CYS A 28 12.41 -12.49 -2.25
CA CYS A 28 12.04 -11.83 -3.50
C CYS A 28 11.74 -10.34 -3.35
N VAL A 29 11.05 -9.96 -2.27
CA VAL A 29 10.61 -8.59 -2.01
C VAL A 29 11.74 -7.69 -1.50
N TYR A 30 12.67 -8.25 -0.72
CA TYR A 30 13.80 -7.50 -0.20
C TYR A 30 15.01 -7.45 -1.14
N ASN A 31 15.06 -8.32 -2.16
CA ASN A 31 16.13 -8.33 -3.15
C ASN A 31 16.24 -6.95 -3.85
N VAL A 32 17.42 -6.32 -3.74
CA VAL A 32 17.72 -5.02 -4.35
C VAL A 32 17.69 -5.07 -5.88
N ASP A 33 18.07 -6.20 -6.48
CA ASP A 33 18.00 -6.39 -7.93
C ASP A 33 16.55 -6.37 -8.42
N ALA A 34 15.59 -6.80 -7.60
CA ALA A 34 14.16 -6.72 -7.90
C ALA A 34 13.63 -5.28 -7.89
N LYS A 35 14.27 -4.40 -7.11
CA LYS A 35 13.83 -3.02 -6.86
C LYS A 35 14.36 -2.04 -7.91
N ASP A 36 15.44 -2.39 -8.60
CA ASP A 36 16.11 -1.53 -9.58
C ASP A 36 16.00 -2.02 -11.04
N VAL A 37 15.10 -2.98 -11.32
CA VAL A 37 14.90 -3.43 -12.70
C VAL A 37 14.19 -2.34 -13.51
N LYS A 38 14.96 -1.62 -14.35
CA LYS A 38 14.41 -0.78 -15.42
C LYS A 38 13.35 -1.56 -16.20
N GLY A 39 12.16 -0.99 -16.32
CA GLY A 39 11.05 -1.60 -17.03
C GLY A 39 10.21 -2.60 -16.21
N HIS A 40 10.14 -2.43 -14.89
CA HIS A 40 9.15 -3.08 -14.03
C HIS A 40 8.30 -2.04 -13.29
N ILE A 41 7.08 -2.43 -12.93
CA ILE A 41 6.29 -1.67 -11.96
C ILE A 41 6.78 -1.99 -10.55
N ARG A 42 6.55 -1.07 -9.62
CA ARG A 42 6.90 -1.23 -8.20
C ARG A 42 5.91 -2.13 -7.45
N ALA A 43 5.62 -3.32 -7.97
CA ALA A 43 4.60 -4.21 -7.38
C ALA A 43 4.97 -4.66 -5.96
N TRP A 44 6.27 -4.72 -5.63
CA TRP A 44 6.72 -5.07 -4.29
C TRP A 44 6.20 -4.13 -3.22
N THR A 45 5.97 -2.85 -3.52
CA THR A 45 5.55 -1.88 -2.49
C THR A 45 4.16 -2.19 -1.96
N GLY A 46 3.30 -2.87 -2.74
CA GLY A 46 1.95 -3.24 -2.34
C GLY A 46 1.86 -4.54 -1.53
N LEU A 47 2.98 -5.25 -1.32
CA LEU A 47 3.01 -6.53 -0.60
C LEU A 47 3.08 -6.31 0.92
N TYR A 48 2.11 -5.56 1.46
CA TYR A 48 2.11 -5.08 2.84
C TYR A 48 2.16 -6.19 3.89
N ALA A 49 1.53 -7.35 3.63
CA ALA A 49 1.55 -8.48 4.56
C ALA A 49 2.98 -8.92 4.91
N ILE A 50 3.87 -8.96 3.92
CA ILE A 50 5.26 -9.37 4.08
C ILE A 50 6.00 -8.37 4.98
N TYR A 51 5.83 -7.08 4.74
CA TYR A 51 6.48 -6.03 5.53
C TYR A 51 5.93 -5.96 6.95
N LEU A 52 4.61 -5.92 7.11
CA LEU A 52 3.97 -5.81 8.43
C LEU A 52 4.34 -7.00 9.31
N LYS A 53 4.40 -8.22 8.74
CA LYS A 53 4.84 -9.41 9.46
C LYS A 53 6.27 -9.31 9.97
N ASP A 54 7.16 -8.68 9.21
CA ASP A 54 8.54 -8.45 9.65
C ASP A 54 8.63 -7.34 10.70
N TRP A 55 7.85 -6.27 10.57
CA TRP A 55 7.80 -5.18 11.54
C TRP A 55 7.32 -5.69 12.90
N LEU A 56 6.26 -6.51 12.93
CA LEU A 56 5.69 -7.05 14.18
C LEU A 56 6.59 -8.07 14.90
N LYS A 57 7.66 -8.57 14.26
CA LYS A 57 8.69 -9.36 14.95
C LYS A 57 9.62 -8.52 15.80
N VAL A 58 9.74 -7.23 15.48
CA VAL A 58 10.71 -6.31 16.09
C VAL A 58 9.99 -5.28 16.96
N PHE A 59 8.89 -4.74 16.47
CA PHE A 59 8.09 -3.74 17.14
C PHE A 59 6.82 -4.37 17.72
N PRO A 60 6.52 -4.19 19.02
CA PRO A 60 5.24 -4.56 19.57
C PRO A 60 4.11 -3.80 18.87
N ARG A 61 2.93 -4.42 18.82
CA ARG A 61 1.74 -3.89 18.14
C ARG A 61 1.45 -2.43 18.49
N ASN A 62 1.58 -2.04 19.76
CA ASN A 62 1.28 -0.68 20.24
C ASN A 62 2.28 0.39 19.77
N GLN A 63 3.37 0.01 19.09
CA GLN A 63 4.32 0.92 18.45
C GLN A 63 4.14 0.98 16.92
N VAL A 64 3.11 0.33 16.38
CA VAL A 64 2.76 0.37 14.96
C VAL A 64 1.35 0.91 14.82
N PHE A 65 1.17 1.90 13.94
CA PHE A 65 -0.15 2.44 13.61
C PHE A 65 -0.46 2.16 12.14
N VAL A 66 -1.59 1.52 11.86
CA VAL A 66 -2.06 1.21 10.50
C VAL A 66 -3.28 2.08 10.20
N LEU A 67 -3.21 2.81 9.09
CA LEU A 67 -4.31 3.65 8.61
C LEU A 67 -4.58 3.39 7.12
N PHE A 68 -5.81 3.70 6.69
CA PHE A 68 -6.22 3.60 5.30
C PHE A 68 -6.41 4.99 4.69
N LEU A 69 -5.87 5.20 3.49
CA LEU A 69 -6.01 6.48 2.79
C LEU A 69 -7.45 6.74 2.35
N GLU A 70 -8.25 5.69 2.18
CA GLU A 70 -9.68 5.76 1.94
C GLU A 70 -10.41 6.40 3.13
N ASP A 71 -10.03 6.06 4.36
CA ASP A 71 -10.58 6.66 5.57
C ASP A 71 -10.06 8.08 5.77
N TYR A 72 -8.78 8.32 5.50
CA TYR A 72 -8.19 9.66 5.51
C TYR A 72 -8.95 10.63 4.60
N ARG A 73 -9.43 10.17 3.44
CA ARG A 73 -10.21 10.98 2.51
C ARG A 73 -11.62 11.30 2.99
N LYS A 74 -12.18 10.50 3.90
CA LYS A 74 -13.56 10.63 4.39
C LYS A 74 -13.66 11.30 5.76
N ARG A 75 -12.67 11.05 6.64
CA ARG A 75 -12.64 11.43 8.05
C ARG A 75 -11.24 11.94 8.42
N LYS A 76 -10.77 12.94 7.69
CA LYS A 76 -9.37 13.44 7.75
C LYS A 76 -9.01 13.91 9.15
N THR A 77 -9.86 14.76 9.74
CA THR A 77 -9.62 15.38 11.04
C THR A 77 -9.57 14.32 12.14
N GLU A 78 -10.53 13.40 12.15
CA GLU A 78 -10.61 12.33 13.13
C GLU A 78 -9.39 11.42 13.05
N LEU A 79 -9.01 10.98 11.84
CA LEU A 79 -7.86 10.09 11.67
C LEU A 79 -6.53 10.77 12.07
N LEU A 80 -6.40 12.08 11.86
CA LEU A 80 -5.20 12.81 12.29
C LEU A 80 -5.18 13.04 13.80
N GLN A 81 -6.34 13.16 14.44
CA GLN A 81 -6.47 13.15 15.89
C GLN A 81 -6.05 11.78 16.47
N GLU A 82 -6.49 10.66 15.88
CA GLU A 82 -6.04 9.31 16.25
C GLU A 82 -4.51 9.16 16.11
N VAL A 83 -3.91 9.73 15.06
CA VAL A 83 -2.44 9.76 14.89
C VAL A 83 -1.76 10.61 15.99
N SER A 84 -2.30 11.77 16.34
CA SER A 84 -1.78 12.62 17.43
C SER A 84 -1.77 11.89 18.77
N GLU A 85 -2.85 11.15 19.05
CA GLU A 85 -2.99 10.34 20.26
C GLU A 85 -1.99 9.19 20.28
N PHE A 86 -1.83 8.48 19.15
CA PHE A 86 -0.82 7.43 19.01
C PHE A 86 0.61 7.95 19.23
N LEU A 87 0.92 9.15 18.70
CA LEU A 87 2.24 9.78 18.88
C LEU A 87 2.45 10.39 20.27
N GLY A 88 1.41 10.47 21.10
CA GLY A 88 1.48 11.08 22.43
C GLY A 88 1.71 12.60 22.38
N THR A 89 1.43 13.27 21.25
CA THR A 89 1.71 14.70 21.09
C THR A 89 0.74 15.61 21.85
N GLY A 90 -0.31 15.06 22.46
CA GLY A 90 -1.26 15.79 23.31
C GLY A 90 -1.99 16.94 22.60
N THR A 91 -1.87 17.02 21.27
CA THR A 91 -2.46 18.10 20.49
C THR A 91 -3.92 17.75 20.30
N ASN A 92 -4.80 18.52 20.93
CA ASN A 92 -6.19 18.63 20.50
C ASN A 92 -6.14 19.35 19.15
N ILE A 93 -6.03 18.58 18.06
CA ILE A 93 -5.82 19.17 16.76
C ILE A 93 -7.13 19.86 16.37
N ARG A 94 -7.18 21.15 16.66
CA ARG A 94 -8.30 21.99 16.26
C ARG A 94 -8.42 21.94 14.74
N LEU A 95 -9.66 21.76 14.27
CA LEU A 95 -10.06 21.82 12.85
C LEU A 95 -9.36 22.96 12.07
N GLN A 96 -9.08 24.09 12.74
CA GLN A 96 -8.38 25.24 12.18
C GLN A 96 -6.98 24.93 11.59
N TYR A 97 -6.29 23.87 12.03
CA TYR A 97 -4.96 23.50 11.54
C TYR A 97 -5.02 22.60 10.30
N PHE A 98 -6.16 21.95 10.05
CA PHE A 98 -6.37 21.16 8.85
C PHE A 98 -7.27 21.92 7.90
N ARG A 99 -6.65 22.59 6.94
CA ARG A 99 -7.37 23.13 5.79
C ARG A 99 -7.88 21.94 4.97
N GLU A 100 -9.17 21.63 5.09
CA GLU A 100 -9.82 20.57 4.31
C GLU A 100 -9.73 20.87 2.81
N ASP A 101 -9.78 22.15 2.44
CA ASP A 101 -9.76 22.64 1.06
C ASP A 101 -8.35 22.84 0.47
N GLU A 102 -7.29 22.66 1.28
CA GLU A 102 -5.93 22.88 0.81
C GLU A 102 -5.49 21.72 -0.09
N HIS A 103 -5.18 22.08 -1.34
CA HIS A 103 -4.69 21.13 -2.32
C HIS A 103 -3.35 20.56 -1.83
N PRO A 104 -3.16 19.23 -1.85
CA PRO A 104 -1.90 18.65 -1.40
C PRO A 104 -0.74 19.25 -2.20
N ALA A 105 0.24 19.86 -1.52
CA ALA A 105 1.43 20.41 -2.18
C ALA A 105 2.18 19.35 -3.03
N ASN A 106 2.09 18.09 -2.60
CA ASN A 106 2.66 16.92 -3.28
C ASN A 106 1.69 16.21 -4.22
N ALA A 107 0.57 16.84 -4.59
CA ALA A 107 -0.34 16.28 -5.59
C ALA A 107 0.41 16.09 -6.92
N ARG A 108 0.20 14.94 -7.56
CA ARG A 108 0.78 14.70 -8.90
C ARG A 108 0.36 15.81 -9.85
N LYS A 109 1.33 16.36 -10.57
CA LYS A 109 1.10 17.29 -11.68
C LYS A 109 0.10 16.69 -12.68
N LYS A 110 -0.75 17.53 -13.27
CA LYS A 110 -1.81 17.11 -14.20
C LYS A 110 -1.26 16.29 -15.37
N GLU A 111 -0.08 16.64 -15.85
CA GLU A 111 0.66 15.93 -16.92
C GLU A 111 0.95 14.46 -16.55
N HIS A 112 1.25 14.18 -15.28
CA HIS A 112 1.53 12.83 -14.78
C HIS A 112 0.27 12.04 -14.43
N LYS A 113 -0.93 12.64 -14.52
CA LYS A 113 -2.23 11.96 -14.33
C LYS A 113 -2.74 11.31 -15.63
N SER A 114 -2.11 11.56 -16.77
CA SER A 114 -2.68 11.37 -18.11
C SER A 114 -2.60 9.95 -18.70
N VAL A 115 -2.24 8.92 -17.93
CA VAL A 115 -2.04 7.56 -18.48
C VAL A 115 -3.37 6.86 -18.85
N GLY A 116 -4.52 7.46 -18.50
CA GLY A 116 -5.86 6.92 -18.76
C GLY A 116 -6.23 5.81 -17.78
N ASN A 117 -7.44 5.28 -17.91
CA ASN A 117 -7.90 4.17 -17.08
C ASN A 117 -7.18 2.87 -17.45
N MET A 118 -6.78 2.10 -16.43
CA MET A 118 -6.24 0.75 -16.59
C MET A 118 -7.30 -0.16 -17.25
N THR A 119 -6.86 -1.03 -18.16
CA THR A 119 -7.77 -2.01 -18.78
C THR A 119 -8.29 -3.02 -17.74
N SER A 120 -9.48 -3.57 -17.98
CA SER A 120 -10.05 -4.65 -17.15
C SER A 120 -9.10 -5.85 -17.06
N LYS A 121 -8.43 -6.22 -18.16
CA LYS A 121 -7.48 -7.33 -18.17
C LYS A 121 -6.25 -7.08 -17.30
N THR A 122 -5.68 -5.88 -17.37
CA THR A 122 -4.55 -5.50 -16.52
C THR A 122 -4.95 -5.46 -15.04
N ARG A 123 -6.17 -5.00 -14.75
CA ARG A 123 -6.74 -5.02 -13.40
C ARG A 123 -6.84 -6.44 -12.86
N GLU A 124 -7.43 -7.35 -13.61
CA GLU A 124 -7.59 -8.77 -13.24
C GLU A 124 -6.23 -9.42 -12.91
N VAL A 125 -5.20 -9.15 -13.72
CA VAL A 125 -3.84 -9.68 -13.48
C VAL A 125 -3.28 -9.18 -12.15
N LEU A 126 -3.46 -7.89 -11.82
CA LEU A 126 -3.01 -7.34 -10.55
C LEU A 126 -3.84 -7.86 -9.37
N GLU A 127 -5.16 -7.96 -9.51
CA GLU A 127 -6.05 -8.50 -8.48
C GLU A 127 -5.67 -9.94 -8.15
N ASN A 128 -5.44 -10.79 -9.16
CA ASN A 128 -5.01 -12.16 -8.95
C ASN A 128 -3.62 -12.26 -8.32
N PHE A 129 -2.69 -11.38 -8.71
CA PHE A 129 -1.37 -11.32 -8.10
C PHE A 129 -1.42 -10.91 -6.62
N TYR A 130 -2.21 -9.89 -6.27
CA TYR A 130 -2.31 -9.40 -4.90
C TYR A 130 -3.21 -10.25 -3.99
N ARG A 131 -4.21 -10.95 -4.53
CA ARG A 131 -5.21 -11.72 -3.77
C ARG A 131 -4.66 -12.53 -2.60
N PRO A 132 -3.62 -13.39 -2.75
CA PRO A 132 -3.10 -14.15 -1.62
C PRO A 132 -2.52 -13.24 -0.52
N TRP A 133 -1.83 -12.16 -0.91
CA TRP A 133 -1.21 -11.20 0.01
C TRP A 133 -2.24 -10.31 0.70
N THR A 134 -3.30 -9.94 -0.01
CA THR A 134 -4.45 -9.21 0.51
C THR A 134 -5.17 -10.03 1.58
N LYS A 135 -5.35 -11.34 1.33
CA LYS A 135 -5.91 -12.27 2.32
C LYS A 135 -5.01 -12.41 3.55
N GLU A 136 -3.69 -12.59 3.35
CA GLU A 136 -2.72 -12.66 4.46
C GLU A 136 -2.70 -11.36 5.27
N LEU A 137 -2.74 -10.20 4.61
CA LEU A 137 -2.79 -8.89 5.26
C LEU A 137 -4.02 -8.78 6.15
N LYS A 138 -5.22 -9.15 5.65
CA LYS A 138 -6.45 -9.11 6.43
C LYS A 138 -6.36 -9.93 7.71
N ILE A 139 -5.88 -11.18 7.60
CA ILE A 139 -5.67 -12.06 8.76
C ILE A 139 -4.67 -11.44 9.74
N LEU A 140 -3.57 -10.86 9.24
CA LEU A 140 -2.55 -10.25 10.08
C LEU A 140 -3.08 -9.01 10.82
N LEU A 141 -3.90 -8.19 10.16
CA LEU A 141 -4.54 -7.04 10.77
C LEU A 141 -5.50 -7.46 11.88
N GLU A 142 -6.41 -8.39 11.59
CA GLU A 142 -7.41 -8.89 12.55
C GLU A 142 -6.77 -9.53 13.77
N SER A 143 -5.79 -10.43 13.56
CA SER A 143 -5.11 -11.15 14.65
C SER A 143 -4.26 -10.25 15.56
N ASN A 144 -3.87 -9.06 15.09
CA ASN A 144 -3.12 -8.08 15.87
C ASN A 144 -3.99 -6.89 16.32
N GLY A 145 -5.31 -6.98 16.17
CA GLY A 145 -6.25 -5.94 16.57
C GLY A 145 -6.04 -4.61 15.84
N PHE A 146 -5.53 -4.64 14.62
CA PHE A 146 -5.49 -3.45 13.75
C PHE A 146 -6.85 -3.24 13.06
N PRO A 147 -7.13 -2.03 12.55
CA PRO A 147 -8.29 -1.80 11.72
C PRO A 147 -8.28 -2.71 10.47
N THR A 148 -9.44 -3.24 10.10
CA THR A 148 -9.62 -4.03 8.87
C THR A 148 -9.79 -3.12 7.66
N PRO A 149 -9.35 -3.56 6.45
CA PRO A 149 -9.51 -2.73 5.25
C PRO A 149 -10.97 -2.41 4.92
N PRO A 150 -11.28 -1.18 4.45
CA PRO A 150 -12.64 -0.78 4.11
C PRO A 150 -13.12 -1.29 2.74
N TRP A 151 -12.26 -1.99 1.98
CA TRP A 151 -12.59 -2.57 0.67
C TRP A 151 -12.86 -4.09 0.78
N ALA A 152 -13.69 -4.61 -0.12
CA ALA A 152 -14.04 -6.03 -0.16
C ALA A 152 -12.85 -6.89 -0.63
N SER A 153 -12.61 -8.00 0.05
CA SER A 153 -11.52 -8.97 -0.23
C SER A 153 -11.81 -9.87 -1.44
#